data_AF-A0A6B0XIV0-F1
#
_entry.id   AF-A0A6B0XIV0-F1
#
_cell.length_a   1.000
_cell.length_b   1.000
_cell.length_c   1.000
_cell.angle_alpha   90.00
_cell.angle_beta   90.00
_cell.angle_gamma   90.00
#
_symmetry.space_group_name_H-M   'P 1'
#
loop_
_entity.id
_entity.type
_entity.pdbx_description
1 polymer ?
#
loop_
_entity_poly.entity_id
_entity_poly.type
_entity_poly.pdbx_seq_one_letter_code
_entity_poly.pdbx_strand_id
1 'polypeptide(L)'
;MSWILQVQRRLESAKRLPAAPDGEGTSVAVVVPLYVESAELWTLLREEPNESPPLSFPAAAFEGDDPWPTVARLGSVGLGVDPSRILRLGELDEVGGSGGFRLRACVVAVPSPEEDGSNTEAPGVRLPLSALRHPRLVEERTFEIEGQEVPLAVYHLGRHRLWGPALDVLLQLLELLEGPEAAREPQAASLN
;
A
#
# COMPACT_ATOMS: atom_id res chain seq x y z
N MET A 1 -5.84 -21.27 11.62
CA MET A 1 -4.74 -21.04 10.66
C MET A 1 -4.27 -19.61 10.84
N SER A 2 -2.99 -19.37 11.17
CA SER A 2 -2.46 -18.00 11.40
C SER A 2 -2.66 -17.10 10.17
N TRP A 3 -3.10 -15.85 10.36
CA TRP A 3 -3.28 -14.88 9.27
C TRP A 3 -1.96 -14.61 8.53
N ILE A 4 -0.84 -14.58 9.27
CA ILE A 4 0.52 -14.42 8.74
C ILE A 4 0.80 -15.48 7.67
N LEU A 5 0.57 -16.75 8.00
CA LEU A 5 0.80 -17.86 7.07
C LEU A 5 -0.15 -17.81 5.87
N GLN A 6 -1.39 -17.32 6.04
CA GLN A 6 -2.32 -17.16 4.94
C GLN A 6 -1.83 -16.09 3.96
N VAL A 7 -1.42 -14.93 4.47
CA VAL A 7 -0.90 -13.82 3.66
C VAL A 7 0.40 -14.23 2.96
N GLN A 8 1.35 -14.85 3.67
CA GLN A 8 2.60 -15.37 3.08
C GLN A 8 2.33 -16.31 1.92
N ARG A 9 1.43 -17.30 2.10
CA ARG A 9 1.08 -18.24 1.01
C ARG A 9 0.48 -17.54 -0.21
N ARG A 10 -0.31 -16.47 -0.01
CA ARG A 10 -0.86 -15.69 -1.12
C ARG A 10 0.24 -14.92 -1.84
N LEU A 11 1.12 -14.24 -1.10
CA LEU A 11 2.28 -13.52 -1.66
C LEU A 11 3.23 -14.45 -2.42
N GLU A 12 3.49 -15.65 -1.91
CA GLU A 12 4.30 -16.67 -2.60
C GLU A 12 3.64 -17.17 -3.89
N SER A 13 2.30 -17.17 -3.95
CA SER A 13 1.54 -17.57 -5.13
C SER A 13 1.38 -16.46 -6.17
N ALA A 14 1.69 -15.21 -5.80
CA ALA A 14 1.67 -14.08 -6.71
C ALA A 14 2.71 -14.30 -7.81
N LYS A 15 2.27 -14.21 -9.07
CA LYS A 15 3.20 -14.23 -10.20
C LYS A 15 3.88 -12.87 -10.26
N ARG A 16 5.11 -12.79 -9.76
CA ARG A 16 6.00 -11.64 -9.99
C ARG A 16 6.15 -11.41 -11.49
N LEU A 17 5.26 -10.61 -12.06
CA LEU A 17 5.40 -10.13 -13.41
C LEU A 17 6.64 -9.22 -13.37
N PRO A 18 7.67 -9.53 -14.17
CA PRO A 18 8.81 -8.62 -14.26
C PRO A 18 8.29 -7.28 -14.75
N ALA A 19 8.80 -6.16 -14.21
CA ALA A 19 8.69 -4.88 -14.88
C ALA A 19 9.11 -5.05 -16.35
N ALA A 20 8.47 -4.28 -17.23
CA ALA A 20 8.73 -4.31 -18.66
C ALA A 20 10.25 -4.36 -18.97
N PRO A 21 10.69 -5.16 -19.96
CA PRO A 21 12.09 -5.55 -20.13
C PRO A 21 13.09 -4.45 -20.56
N ASP A 22 12.72 -3.17 -20.52
CA ASP A 22 13.60 -2.07 -20.89
C ASP A 22 13.84 -1.16 -19.66
N GLY A 23 15.01 -1.31 -19.08
CA GLY A 23 15.42 -0.61 -17.86
C GLY A 23 15.72 0.86 -18.09
N GLU A 24 15.13 1.71 -17.26
CA GLU A 24 15.64 3.02 -16.84
C GLU A 24 14.69 3.53 -15.76
N GLY A 25 14.85 3.04 -14.54
CA GLY A 25 13.96 3.43 -13.47
C GLY A 25 14.48 3.13 -12.08
N THR A 26 14.51 4.14 -11.23
CA THR A 26 14.92 4.02 -9.83
C THR A 26 13.96 3.09 -9.09
N SER A 27 14.50 2.00 -8.55
CA SER A 27 13.74 1.07 -7.73
C SER A 27 13.44 1.69 -6.38
N VAL A 28 12.18 1.64 -5.97
CA VAL A 28 11.69 2.22 -4.72
C VAL A 28 11.04 1.12 -3.90
N ALA A 29 11.58 0.88 -2.71
CA ALA A 29 10.99 -0.04 -1.75
C ALA A 29 9.85 0.70 -1.04
N VAL A 30 8.69 0.05 -0.96
CA VAL A 30 7.48 0.56 -0.29
C VAL A 30 7.13 -0.37 0.87
N VAL A 31 6.97 0.14 2.07
CA VAL A 31 6.61 -0.66 3.26
C VAL A 31 5.09 -0.70 3.41
N VAL A 32 4.49 -1.88 3.26
CA VAL A 32 3.06 -2.11 3.45
C VAL A 32 2.85 -2.84 4.78
N PRO A 33 2.60 -2.11 5.89
CA PRO A 33 2.38 -2.74 7.18
C PRO A 33 0.99 -3.34 7.28
N LEU A 34 0.92 -4.55 7.83
CA LEU A 34 -0.30 -5.24 8.19
C LEU A 34 -0.30 -5.61 9.66
N TYR A 35 -1.44 -5.42 10.30
CA TYR A 35 -1.71 -5.91 11.66
C TYR A 35 -3.15 -6.39 11.73
N VAL A 36 -3.49 -7.09 12.81
CA VAL A 36 -4.86 -7.50 13.09
C VAL A 36 -5.40 -6.69 14.25
N GLU A 37 -6.57 -6.11 14.05
CA GLU A 37 -7.33 -5.42 15.09
C GLU A 37 -8.81 -5.78 14.89
N SER A 38 -9.52 -6.12 15.97
CA SER A 38 -10.93 -6.53 15.91
C SER A 38 -11.22 -7.67 14.89
N ALA A 39 -10.32 -8.64 14.80
CA ALA A 39 -10.39 -9.78 13.87
C ALA A 39 -10.36 -9.42 12.37
N GLU A 40 -9.92 -8.22 12.03
CA GLU A 40 -9.75 -7.74 10.65
C GLU A 40 -8.29 -7.40 10.35
N LEU A 41 -7.88 -7.44 9.08
CA LEU A 41 -6.60 -6.92 8.63
C LEU A 41 -6.66 -5.40 8.45
N TRP A 42 -5.69 -4.72 9.03
CA TRP A 42 -5.53 -3.29 8.94
C TRP A 42 -4.17 -2.92 8.38
N THR A 43 -4.08 -1.71 7.84
CA THR A 43 -2.83 -1.08 7.43
C THR A 43 -2.66 0.29 8.07
N LEU A 44 -1.48 0.87 7.84
CA LEU A 44 -1.09 2.19 8.33
C LEU A 44 -0.44 2.98 7.20
N LEU A 45 -0.98 4.17 6.93
CA LEU A 45 -0.46 5.15 5.99
C LEU A 45 0.06 6.37 6.74
N ARG A 46 1.04 7.08 6.18
CA ARG A 46 1.41 8.42 6.65
C ARG A 46 0.51 9.46 5.99
N GLU A 47 0.23 10.54 6.70
CA GLU A 47 -0.52 11.68 6.18
C GLU A 47 0.36 12.93 6.13
N GLU A 48 0.56 13.45 4.92
CA GLU A 48 1.30 14.67 4.61
C GLU A 48 0.35 15.63 3.87
N PRO A 49 -0.38 16.50 4.58
CA PRO A 49 -1.48 17.28 3.99
C PRO A 49 -1.10 18.23 2.84
N ASN A 50 0.19 18.58 2.76
CA ASN A 50 0.74 19.47 1.74
C ASN A 50 1.29 18.71 0.52
N GLU A 51 1.33 17.37 0.58
CA GLU A 51 1.73 16.53 -0.54
C GLU A 51 0.51 16.06 -1.34
N SER A 52 0.77 15.67 -2.58
CA SER A 52 -0.25 15.26 -3.55
C SER A 52 0.27 14.00 -4.24
N PRO A 53 -0.15 12.78 -3.83
CA PRO A 53 -1.21 12.48 -2.86
C PRO A 53 -0.84 12.73 -1.40
N PRO A 54 -1.82 13.03 -0.52
CA PRO A 54 -1.56 13.33 0.88
C PRO A 54 -1.35 12.08 1.75
N LEU A 55 -1.70 10.89 1.24
CA LEU A 55 -1.50 9.62 1.94
C LEU A 55 -0.49 8.76 1.21
N SER A 56 0.51 8.27 1.94
CA SER A 56 1.55 7.42 1.36
C SER A 56 2.06 6.37 2.34
N PHE A 57 2.53 5.26 1.79
CA PHE A 57 3.36 4.32 2.55
C PHE A 57 4.78 4.88 2.71
N PRO A 58 5.51 4.51 3.78
CA PRO A 58 6.94 4.76 3.85
C PRO A 58 7.64 4.14 2.64
N ALA A 59 8.38 4.96 1.90
CA ALA A 59 9.05 4.54 0.69
C ALA A 59 10.42 5.21 0.55
N ALA A 60 11.37 4.50 -0.06
CA ALA A 60 12.67 5.06 -0.43
C ALA A 60 13.31 4.29 -1.57
N ALA A 61 14.12 5.00 -2.36
CA ALA A 61 14.98 4.38 -3.36
C ALA A 61 15.95 3.37 -2.70
N PHE A 62 16.28 2.31 -3.43
CA PHE A 62 17.29 1.33 -3.03
C PHE A 62 18.10 0.87 -4.24
N GLU A 63 19.29 0.33 -3.96
CA GLU A 63 20.20 -0.22 -4.97
C GLU A 63 20.26 -1.74 -4.87
N GLY A 64 20.45 -2.40 -6.02
CA GLY A 64 20.51 -3.86 -6.12
C GLY A 64 19.13 -4.53 -6.19
N ASP A 65 19.09 -5.83 -5.89
CA ASP A 65 17.91 -6.68 -6.08
C ASP A 65 17.12 -6.95 -4.78
N ASP A 66 17.65 -6.57 -3.62
CA ASP A 66 17.03 -6.84 -2.32
C ASP A 66 16.49 -5.54 -1.68
N PRO A 67 15.15 -5.36 -1.62
CA PRO A 67 14.56 -4.18 -0.99
C PRO A 67 14.54 -4.25 0.54
N TRP A 68 14.73 -5.44 1.13
CA TRP A 68 14.48 -5.68 2.55
C TRP A 68 15.39 -4.91 3.53
N PRO A 69 16.67 -4.63 3.23
CA PRO A 69 17.48 -3.73 4.05
C PRO A 69 16.89 -2.33 4.15
N THR A 70 16.37 -1.81 3.03
CA THR A 70 15.69 -0.50 2.98
C THR A 70 14.37 -0.54 3.73
N VAL A 71 13.58 -1.61 3.56
CA VAL A 71 12.31 -1.82 4.30
C VAL A 71 12.53 -1.86 5.81
N ALA A 72 13.57 -2.54 6.31
CA ALA A 72 13.85 -2.60 7.73
C ALA A 72 14.14 -1.21 8.33
N ARG A 73 14.92 -0.39 7.62
CA ARG A 73 15.19 1.01 8.01
C ARG A 73 13.92 1.85 7.99
N LEU A 74 13.12 1.72 6.92
CA LEU A 74 11.86 2.46 6.76
C LEU A 74 10.79 2.06 7.77
N GLY A 75 10.69 0.77 8.12
CA GLY A 75 9.74 0.30 9.13
C GLY A 75 10.04 0.90 10.50
N SER A 76 11.32 1.00 10.87
CA SER A 76 11.73 1.63 12.12
C SER A 76 11.41 3.12 12.16
N VAL A 77 11.82 3.87 11.14
CA VAL A 77 11.69 5.34 11.13
C VAL A 77 10.27 5.79 10.77
N GLY A 78 9.69 5.16 9.75
CA GLY A 78 8.43 5.58 9.13
C GLY A 78 7.18 5.02 9.82
N LEU A 79 7.29 3.90 10.55
CA LEU A 79 6.17 3.32 11.31
C LEU A 79 6.35 3.45 12.82
N GLY A 80 7.56 3.79 13.31
CA GLY A 80 7.85 3.85 14.73
C GLY A 80 7.80 2.49 15.44
N VAL A 81 7.96 1.40 14.69
CA VAL A 81 7.92 0.01 15.19
C VAL A 81 9.34 -0.50 15.41
N ASP A 82 9.56 -1.22 16.51
CA ASP A 82 10.84 -1.90 16.75
C ASP A 82 11.16 -2.89 15.60
N PRO A 83 12.33 -2.82 14.94
CA PRO A 83 12.70 -3.71 13.85
C PRO A 83 12.57 -5.21 14.17
N SER A 84 12.77 -5.61 15.43
CA SER A 84 12.64 -6.99 15.89
C SER A 84 11.20 -7.51 15.91
N ARG A 85 10.22 -6.59 15.88
CA ARG A 85 8.78 -6.89 15.83
C ARG A 85 8.21 -6.82 14.41
N ILE A 86 9.03 -6.49 13.42
CA ILE A 86 8.64 -6.45 12.00
C ILE A 86 8.94 -7.81 11.37
N LEU A 87 7.88 -8.51 10.94
CA LEU A 87 8.01 -9.79 10.27
C LEU A 87 7.78 -9.64 8.76
N ARG A 88 8.70 -10.15 7.94
CA ARG A 88 8.59 -10.14 6.47
C ARG A 88 7.53 -11.14 6.01
N LEU A 89 6.54 -10.68 5.26
CA LEU A 89 5.50 -11.55 4.68
C LEU A 89 5.76 -11.87 3.21
N GLY A 90 6.36 -10.94 2.47
CA GLY A 90 6.64 -11.11 1.05
C GLY A 90 6.48 -9.81 0.30
N GLU A 91 6.37 -9.89 -1.02
CA GLU A 91 6.29 -8.74 -1.90
C GLU A 91 5.10 -8.91 -2.85
N LEU A 92 4.46 -7.80 -3.22
CA LEU A 92 3.48 -7.78 -4.31
C LEU A 92 4.19 -7.64 -5.67
N ASP A 93 3.44 -7.76 -6.77
CA ASP A 93 4.00 -7.55 -8.11
C ASP A 93 4.43 -6.09 -8.28
N GLU A 94 5.44 -5.86 -9.12
CA GLU A 94 5.94 -4.51 -9.37
C GLU A 94 4.84 -3.65 -9.96
N VAL A 95 4.52 -2.55 -9.27
CA VAL A 95 3.60 -1.53 -9.78
C VAL A 95 4.44 -0.49 -10.51
N GLY A 96 4.14 -0.27 -11.80
CA GLY A 96 4.75 0.81 -12.56
C GLY A 96 4.32 2.16 -11.98
N GLY A 97 5.28 2.97 -11.54
CA GLY A 97 5.01 4.33 -11.10
C GLY A 97 5.08 5.32 -12.27
N SER A 98 4.29 6.39 -12.20
CA SER A 98 4.52 7.60 -13.01
C SER A 98 5.95 8.11 -12.74
N GLY A 99 6.65 8.60 -13.77
CA GLY A 99 8.01 9.13 -13.63
C GLY A 99 9.16 8.14 -13.64
N GLY A 100 8.94 6.93 -14.17
CA GLY A 100 10.00 5.94 -14.36
C GLY A 100 10.45 5.26 -13.07
N PHE A 101 9.68 5.35 -11.97
CA PHE A 101 9.98 4.60 -10.76
C PHE A 101 9.38 3.18 -10.80
N ARG A 102 10.10 2.21 -10.22
CA ARG A 102 9.61 0.85 -10.03
C ARG A 102 9.31 0.61 -8.56
N LEU A 103 8.03 0.48 -8.22
CA LEU A 103 7.61 0.27 -6.84
C LEU A 103 7.67 -1.22 -6.49
N ARG A 104 8.43 -1.54 -5.44
CA ARG A 104 8.46 -2.87 -4.82
C ARG A 104 7.77 -2.81 -3.47
N ALA A 105 6.49 -3.16 -3.49
CA ALA A 105 5.65 -3.19 -2.30
C ALA A 105 5.98 -4.41 -1.45
N CYS A 106 6.65 -4.16 -0.34
CA CYS A 106 7.09 -5.16 0.63
C CYS A 106 6.09 -5.21 1.80
N VAL A 107 5.40 -6.33 1.93
CA VAL A 107 4.38 -6.53 2.95
C VAL A 107 5.03 -7.05 4.23
N VAL A 108 4.77 -6.38 5.34
CA VAL A 108 5.28 -6.74 6.67
C VAL A 108 4.16 -6.89 7.67
N ALA A 109 4.28 -7.85 8.58
CA ALA A 109 3.45 -7.91 9.77
C ALA A 109 4.09 -7.08 10.88
N VAL A 110 3.27 -6.25 11.52
CA VAL A 110 3.66 -5.42 12.67
C VAL A 110 2.66 -5.66 13.82
N PRO A 111 3.03 -5.36 15.08
CA PRO A 111 2.08 -5.33 16.18
C PRO A 111 0.97 -4.31 15.90
N SER A 112 -0.22 -4.50 16.49
CA SER A 112 -1.19 -3.41 16.47
C SER A 112 -0.61 -2.19 17.21
N PRO A 113 -0.99 -0.96 16.84
CA PRO A 113 -0.51 0.22 17.55
C PRO A 113 -0.85 0.21 19.05
N GLU A 114 -1.95 -0.45 19.45
CA GLU A 114 -2.30 -0.63 20.87
C GLU A 114 -1.32 -1.60 21.58
N GLU A 115 -0.90 -2.67 20.90
CA GLU A 115 0.06 -3.66 21.43
C GLU A 115 1.52 -3.17 21.42
N ASP A 116 1.84 -2.21 20.55
CA ASP A 116 3.20 -1.69 20.46
C ASP A 116 3.51 -0.71 21.62
N GLY A 117 2.48 -0.20 22.30
CA GLY A 117 2.63 0.87 23.29
C GLY A 117 3.24 2.14 22.68
N SER A 118 3.37 2.17 21.35
CA SER A 118 3.89 3.27 20.56
C SER A 118 2.83 4.36 20.63
N ASN A 119 3.02 5.30 21.56
CA ASN A 119 2.45 6.63 21.47
C ASN A 119 3.17 7.33 20.31
N THR A 120 3.04 6.82 19.08
CA THR A 120 3.75 7.36 17.94
C THR A 120 3.18 8.76 17.74
N GLU A 121 3.99 9.77 18.04
CA GLU A 121 3.68 11.17 17.74
C GLU A 121 3.49 11.41 16.22
N ALA A 122 3.77 10.41 15.37
CA ALA A 122 3.44 10.42 13.96
C ALA A 122 1.97 10.01 13.74
N PRO A 123 1.08 10.95 13.31
CA PRO A 123 -0.33 10.67 13.06
C PRO A 123 -0.47 9.84 11.77
N GLY A 124 -0.34 8.52 11.88
CA GLY A 124 -0.64 7.63 10.78
C GLY A 124 -2.15 7.40 10.63
N VAL A 125 -2.64 7.33 9.39
CA VAL A 125 -4.02 6.95 9.08
C VAL A 125 -4.13 5.44 9.11
N ARG A 126 -4.84 4.93 10.12
CA ARG A 126 -5.19 3.51 10.23
C ARG A 126 -6.37 3.21 9.33
N LEU A 127 -6.26 2.16 8.51
CA LEU A 127 -7.30 1.78 7.56
C LEU A 127 -7.57 0.27 7.63
N PRO A 128 -8.82 -0.18 7.89
CA PRO A 128 -9.19 -1.57 7.71
C PRO A 128 -9.20 -1.89 6.21
N LEU A 129 -8.63 -3.03 5.80
CA LEU A 129 -8.63 -3.39 4.38
C LEU A 129 -10.05 -3.54 3.82
N SER A 130 -11.06 -3.90 4.63
CA SER A 130 -12.45 -3.96 4.16
C SER A 130 -13.02 -2.61 3.74
N ALA A 131 -12.46 -1.48 4.19
CA ALA A 131 -12.90 -0.15 3.79
C ALA A 131 -12.70 0.10 2.29
N LEU A 132 -11.83 -0.67 1.63
CA LEU A 132 -11.55 -0.60 0.20
C LEU A 132 -12.49 -1.46 -0.65
N ARG A 133 -13.19 -2.44 -0.07
CA ARG A 133 -14.11 -3.33 -0.82
C ARG A 133 -15.34 -2.59 -1.34
N HIS A 134 -15.80 -1.59 -0.59
CA HIS A 134 -16.99 -0.81 -0.87
C HIS A 134 -16.74 0.66 -0.52
N PRO A 135 -15.86 1.35 -1.25
CA PRO A 135 -15.63 2.77 -1.01
C PRO A 135 -16.97 3.50 -1.09
N ARG A 136 -17.28 4.29 -0.05
CA ARG A 136 -18.56 5.02 0.04
C ARG A 136 -18.76 5.96 -1.15
N LEU A 137 -17.66 6.51 -1.67
CA LEU A 137 -17.63 7.38 -2.83
C LEU A 137 -16.29 7.16 -3.56
N VAL A 138 -16.39 6.86 -4.86
CA VAL A 138 -15.27 6.89 -5.80
C VAL A 138 -15.55 8.03 -6.77
N GLU A 139 -14.58 8.92 -6.90
CA GLU A 139 -14.60 10.03 -7.84
C GLU A 139 -13.50 9.81 -8.88
N GLU A 140 -13.83 9.89 -10.17
CA GLU A 140 -12.81 10.03 -11.20
C GLU A 140 -12.39 11.50 -11.29
N ARG A 141 -11.10 11.76 -11.13
CA ARG A 141 -10.56 13.11 -11.20
C ARG A 141 -9.29 13.15 -12.03
N THR A 142 -9.18 14.14 -12.91
CA THR A 142 -7.97 14.39 -13.69
C THR A 142 -6.94 15.14 -12.85
N PHE A 143 -5.72 14.63 -12.83
CA PHE A 143 -4.56 15.26 -12.22
C PHE A 143 -3.51 15.57 -13.28
N GLU A 144 -2.79 16.68 -13.12
CA GLU A 144 -1.59 16.94 -13.91
C GLU A 144 -0.40 16.23 -13.24
N ILE A 145 0.14 15.22 -13.91
CA ILE A 145 1.29 14.43 -13.46
C ILE A 145 2.34 14.50 -14.56
N GLU A 146 3.51 15.09 -14.26
CA GLU A 146 4.60 15.26 -15.24
C GLU A 146 4.16 15.99 -16.52
N GLY A 147 3.26 16.96 -16.37
CA GLY A 147 2.69 17.72 -17.49
C GLY A 147 1.71 16.93 -18.37
N GLN A 148 1.28 15.74 -17.93
CA GLN A 148 0.22 14.95 -18.58
C GLN A 148 -1.04 14.96 -17.72
N GLU A 149 -2.19 15.09 -18.36
CA GLU A 149 -3.50 14.92 -17.71
C GLU A 149 -3.80 13.43 -17.55
N VAL A 150 -3.82 12.96 -16.31
CA VAL A 150 -4.06 11.55 -15.96
C VAL A 150 -5.36 11.43 -15.17
N PRO A 151 -6.39 10.72 -15.68
CA PRO A 151 -7.57 10.42 -14.89
C PRO A 151 -7.23 9.37 -13.82
N LEU A 152 -7.53 9.67 -12.55
CA LEU A 152 -7.31 8.79 -11.43
C LEU A 152 -8.57 8.63 -10.58
N ALA A 153 -8.78 7.43 -10.05
CA ALA A 153 -9.79 7.16 -9.05
C ALA A 153 -9.37 7.75 -7.69
N VAL A 154 -10.31 8.43 -7.03
CA VAL A 154 -10.15 8.99 -5.68
C VAL A 154 -11.14 8.32 -4.75
N TYR A 155 -10.61 7.57 -3.78
CA TYR A 155 -11.38 6.87 -2.76
C TYR A 155 -11.58 7.79 -1.55
N HIS A 156 -12.83 8.05 -1.20
CA HIS A 156 -13.18 8.87 -0.03
C HIS A 156 -13.43 7.97 1.18
N LEU A 157 -12.46 7.95 2.10
CA LEU A 157 -12.42 7.09 3.29
C LEU A 157 -12.65 7.93 4.54
N GLY A 158 -13.92 8.19 4.83
CA GLY A 158 -14.32 9.11 5.91
C GLY A 158 -13.89 10.54 5.60
N ARG A 159 -12.93 11.08 6.36
CA ARG A 159 -12.36 12.43 6.13
C ARG A 159 -11.14 12.43 5.20
N HIS A 160 -10.62 11.24 4.87
CA HIS A 160 -9.39 11.09 4.11
C HIS A 160 -9.70 10.79 2.64
N ARG A 161 -8.78 11.21 1.76
CA ARG A 161 -8.83 10.90 0.32
C ARG A 161 -7.61 10.06 -0.01
N LEU A 162 -7.82 8.92 -0.62
CA LEU A 162 -6.79 7.99 -1.02
C LEU A 162 -6.80 7.86 -2.55
N TRP A 163 -5.67 8.10 -3.18
CA TRP A 163 -5.46 8.00 -4.62
C TRP A 163 -3.97 7.86 -4.93
N GLY A 164 -3.65 7.51 -6.17
CA GLY A 164 -2.27 7.31 -6.61
C GLY A 164 -1.64 6.02 -6.06
N PRO A 165 -0.29 5.95 -5.96
CA PRO A 165 0.41 4.69 -5.77
C PRO A 165 0.03 3.90 -4.51
N ALA A 166 -0.35 4.58 -3.43
CA ALA A 166 -0.79 3.91 -2.21
C ALA A 166 -2.14 3.18 -2.41
N LEU A 167 -3.05 3.75 -3.21
CA LEU A 167 -4.30 3.08 -3.59
C LEU A 167 -4.01 1.86 -4.47
N ASP A 168 -3.14 2.00 -5.46
CA ASP A 168 -2.81 0.91 -6.40
C ASP A 168 -2.23 -0.31 -5.67
N VAL A 169 -1.27 -0.07 -4.76
CA VAL A 169 -0.68 -1.11 -3.90
C VAL A 169 -1.74 -1.79 -3.03
N LEU A 170 -2.70 -1.02 -2.50
CA LEU A 170 -3.75 -1.55 -1.65
C LEU A 170 -4.79 -2.37 -2.41
N LEU A 171 -5.16 -1.93 -3.62
CA LEU A 171 -6.07 -2.69 -4.50
C LEU A 171 -5.43 -3.99 -4.96
N GLN A 172 -4.14 -3.96 -5.34
CA GLN A 172 -3.38 -5.17 -5.69
C GLN A 172 -3.29 -6.14 -4.51
N LEU A 173 -3.04 -5.64 -3.28
CA LEU A 173 -3.06 -6.47 -2.09
C LEU A 173 -4.44 -7.11 -1.87
N LEU A 174 -5.51 -6.32 -2.02
CA LEU A 174 -6.87 -6.80 -1.83
C LEU A 174 -7.25 -7.89 -2.85
N GLU A 175 -6.90 -7.68 -4.13
CA GLU A 175 -7.06 -8.66 -5.19
C GLU A 175 -6.31 -9.96 -4.87
N LEU A 176 -5.08 -9.87 -4.38
CA LEU A 176 -4.29 -11.04 -4.01
C LEU A 176 -4.91 -11.84 -2.84
N LEU A 177 -5.43 -11.12 -1.84
CA LEU A 177 -6.00 -11.72 -0.63
C LEU A 177 -7.39 -12.31 -0.85
N GLU A 178 -8.17 -11.76 -1.77
CA GLU A 178 -9.61 -12.05 -1.85
C GLU A 178 -10.11 -12.41 -3.25
N GLY A 179 -9.31 -12.15 -4.28
CA GLY A 179 -9.68 -12.32 -5.68
C GLY A 179 -10.03 -10.98 -6.35
N PRO A 180 -10.11 -10.98 -7.69
CA PRO A 180 -10.30 -9.75 -8.48
C PRO A 180 -11.61 -9.03 -8.20
N GLU A 181 -12.67 -9.72 -7.74
CA GLU A 181 -13.92 -9.05 -7.38
C GLU A 181 -13.79 -8.08 -6.20
N ALA A 182 -12.84 -8.29 -5.29
CA ALA A 182 -12.67 -7.45 -4.12
C ALA A 182 -12.02 -6.09 -4.45
N ALA A 183 -11.21 -6.03 -5.51
CA ALA A 183 -10.50 -4.83 -5.96
C ALA A 183 -11.23 -4.07 -7.09
N ARG A 184 -12.38 -4.58 -7.58
CA ARG A 184 -13.13 -3.91 -8.65
C ARG A 184 -13.74 -2.60 -8.19
N GLU A 185 -13.61 -1.58 -9.03
CA GLU A 185 -14.35 -0.34 -8.91
C GLU A 185 -15.87 -0.63 -8.83
N PRO A 186 -16.63 0.12 -8.01
CA PRO A 186 -18.07 0.11 -8.14
C PRO A 186 -18.41 0.53 -9.58
N GLN A 187 -19.08 -0.35 -10.34
CA GLN A 187 -19.68 0.06 -11.59
C GLN A 187 -20.58 1.26 -11.28
N ALA A 188 -20.24 2.42 -11.84
CA ALA A 188 -21.12 3.57 -11.81
C ALA A 188 -22.49 3.07 -12.27
N ALA A 189 -23.47 3.13 -11.37
CA ALA A 189 -24.85 2.89 -11.75
C ALA A 189 -25.12 3.90 -12.86
N SER A 190 -25.24 3.42 -14.10
CA SER A 190 -25.76 4.23 -15.19
C SER A 190 -27.16 4.64 -14.75
N LEU A 191 -27.27 5.87 -14.27
CA LEU A 191 -28.54 6.55 -14.09
C LEU A 191 -29.13 6.73 -15.49
N ASN A 192 -29.95 5.77 -15.91
CA ASN A 192 -30.94 5.96 -16.96
C ASN A 192 -32.06 6.88 -16.47
#